data_AF-A0A1Q7FQQ3-F1
#
_entry.id   AF-A0A1Q7FQQ3-F1
#
_cell.length_a   1.000
_cell.length_b   1.000
_cell.length_c   1.000
_cell.angle_alpha   90.00
_cell.angle_beta   90.00
_cell.angle_gamma   90.00
#
_symmetry.space_group_name_H-M   'P 1'
#
loop_
_entity.id
_entity.type
_entity.pdbx_description
1 polymer ?
#
loop_
_entity_poly.entity_id
_entity_poly.type
_entity_poly.pdbx_seq_one_letter_code
_entity_poly.pdbx_strand_id
1 'polypeptide(L)'
;MGRNQVYTEITIRLFDQPSEFALRGRSTKAVVAALVRGAAAHGPWLRQVARWVEELSHDGWRYRGYTGDTLLFRSVKPLDEGDATAYVRRRLGSDALERVSVREAAEPASRNGRPPKLPKADDELTRELRRLIGPEQHQSELYLGHPPEELAELLLDMSFLSQEALEDSEISGLIDQLREEHEHDAQHHDLHSRYLTLMERAGPGDPAAEEAYWDLFSYMSRKLSKLVPALRQFLDRRGFSDLCDHEATAFLTAALAASLAYIEERGEE
;
A
#
# COMPACT_ATOMS: atom_id res chain seq x y z
N MET A 1 -6.02 20.47 -24.19
CA MET A 1 -7.19 19.55 -24.28
C MET A 1 -6.67 18.12 -24.24
N GLY A 2 -6.69 17.47 -23.07
CA GLY A 2 -6.27 16.09 -22.93
C GLY A 2 -7.39 15.16 -23.38
N ARG A 3 -7.12 14.29 -24.36
CA ARG A 3 -8.05 13.22 -24.76
C ARG A 3 -8.15 12.22 -23.61
N ASN A 4 -9.36 12.01 -23.06
CA ASN A 4 -9.64 10.88 -22.17
C ASN A 4 -9.22 9.60 -22.88
N GLN A 5 -8.23 8.87 -22.33
CA GLN A 5 -7.87 7.56 -22.86
C GLN A 5 -8.94 6.57 -22.38
N VAL A 6 -9.81 6.18 -23.30
CA VAL A 6 -10.74 5.06 -23.11
C VAL A 6 -9.95 3.77 -23.24
N TYR A 7 -10.12 2.86 -22.29
CA TYR A 7 -9.52 1.53 -22.34
C TYR A 7 -10.55 0.47 -22.00
N THR A 8 -10.32 -0.73 -22.51
CA THR A 8 -11.20 -1.87 -22.33
C THR A 8 -10.74 -2.72 -21.18
N GLU A 9 -11.68 -3.11 -20.33
CA GLU A 9 -11.47 -4.04 -19.25
C GLU A 9 -12.28 -5.32 -19.44
N ILE A 10 -11.68 -6.42 -19.03
CA ILE A 10 -12.30 -7.74 -18.96
C ILE A 10 -12.30 -8.17 -17.50
N THR A 11 -13.48 -8.52 -17.00
CA THR A 11 -13.68 -9.12 -15.69
C THR A 11 -14.07 -10.58 -15.85
N ILE A 12 -13.36 -11.49 -15.21
CA ILE A 12 -13.66 -12.92 -15.20
C ILE A 12 -14.20 -13.31 -13.83
N ARG A 13 -15.48 -13.66 -13.75
CA ARG A 13 -16.08 -14.20 -12.52
C ARG A 13 -15.57 -15.61 -12.27
N LEU A 14 -15.01 -15.81 -11.09
CA LEU A 14 -14.53 -17.12 -10.67
C LEU A 14 -15.70 -17.94 -10.11
N PHE A 15 -16.35 -17.46 -9.07
CA PHE A 15 -17.38 -18.24 -8.37
C PHE A 15 -18.77 -17.65 -8.61
N ASP A 16 -19.78 -18.52 -8.65
CA ASP A 16 -21.19 -18.08 -8.71
C ASP A 16 -21.72 -17.66 -7.33
N GLN A 17 -21.02 -18.09 -6.26
CA GLN A 17 -21.24 -17.69 -4.87
C GLN A 17 -19.89 -17.29 -4.25
N PRO A 18 -19.85 -16.34 -3.30
CA PRO A 18 -18.62 -15.96 -2.62
C PRO A 18 -17.93 -17.19 -2.02
N SER A 19 -16.64 -17.37 -2.30
CA SER A 19 -15.85 -18.51 -1.82
C SER A 19 -14.50 -18.01 -1.30
N GLU A 20 -14.03 -18.58 -0.20
CA GLU A 20 -12.70 -18.28 0.36
C GLU A 20 -11.61 -18.88 -0.54
N PHE A 21 -11.28 -18.15 -1.60
CA PHE A 21 -10.18 -18.50 -2.50
C PHE A 21 -9.04 -17.50 -2.34
N ALA A 22 -7.96 -17.96 -1.69
CA ALA A 22 -6.79 -17.14 -1.40
C ALA A 22 -5.90 -16.97 -2.65
N LEU A 23 -6.19 -15.95 -3.46
CA LEU A 23 -5.35 -15.59 -4.61
C LEU A 23 -4.23 -14.61 -4.19
N ARG A 24 -3.14 -15.13 -3.64
CA ARG A 24 -1.93 -14.36 -3.30
C ARG A 24 -0.99 -14.26 -4.52
N GLY A 25 -1.32 -13.41 -5.49
CA GLY A 25 -0.50 -13.27 -6.71
C GLY A 25 -0.66 -11.93 -7.42
N ARG A 26 0.45 -11.20 -7.60
CA ARG A 26 0.52 -9.91 -8.32
C ARG A 26 0.96 -10.04 -9.79
N SER A 27 1.26 -11.25 -10.25
CA SER A 27 1.70 -11.53 -11.63
C SER A 27 0.81 -12.59 -12.26
N THR A 28 0.62 -12.52 -13.58
CA THR A 28 -0.14 -13.53 -14.34
C THR A 28 0.31 -14.95 -13.99
N LYS A 29 1.64 -15.19 -13.91
CA LYS A 29 2.20 -16.49 -13.56
C LYS A 29 1.78 -16.98 -12.16
N ALA A 30 1.74 -16.09 -11.18
CA ALA A 30 1.29 -16.42 -9.84
C ALA A 30 -0.22 -16.71 -9.78
N VAL A 31 -1.02 -15.94 -10.53
CA VAL A 31 -2.47 -16.14 -10.67
C VAL A 31 -2.76 -17.51 -11.28
N VAL A 32 -2.12 -17.86 -12.39
CA VAL A 32 -2.26 -19.17 -13.05
C VAL A 32 -1.90 -20.30 -12.09
N ALA A 33 -0.76 -20.21 -11.39
CA ALA A 33 -0.35 -21.22 -10.43
C ALA A 33 -1.36 -21.38 -9.27
N ALA A 34 -1.94 -20.28 -8.79
CA ALA A 34 -2.97 -20.30 -7.77
C ALA A 34 -4.27 -20.96 -8.26
N LEU A 35 -4.73 -20.64 -9.47
CA LEU A 35 -5.92 -21.24 -10.08
C LEU A 35 -5.75 -22.76 -10.30
N VAL A 36 -4.58 -23.20 -10.78
CA VAL A 36 -4.29 -24.62 -10.99
C VAL A 36 -4.26 -25.40 -9.67
N ARG A 37 -3.66 -24.83 -8.61
CA ARG A 37 -3.68 -25.43 -7.26
C ARG A 37 -5.09 -25.43 -6.67
N GLY A 38 -5.83 -24.34 -6.83
CA GLY A 38 -7.20 -24.18 -6.36
C GLY A 38 -8.20 -25.12 -6.99
N ALA A 39 -7.92 -25.60 -8.21
CA ALA A 39 -8.83 -26.48 -8.94
C ALA A 39 -9.15 -27.80 -8.22
N ALA A 40 -8.25 -28.27 -7.33
CA ALA A 40 -8.52 -29.45 -6.52
C ALA A 40 -9.59 -29.21 -5.45
N ALA A 41 -9.66 -28.00 -4.90
CA ALA A 41 -10.57 -27.64 -3.81
C ALA A 41 -11.87 -26.98 -4.30
N HIS A 42 -11.82 -26.17 -5.36
CA HIS A 42 -12.96 -25.38 -5.83
C HIS A 42 -13.44 -25.74 -7.25
N GLY A 43 -12.95 -26.86 -7.77
CA GLY A 43 -13.45 -27.50 -9.00
C GLY A 43 -12.56 -27.32 -10.24
N PRO A 44 -12.71 -28.22 -11.22
CA PRO A 44 -11.82 -28.31 -12.38
C PRO A 44 -11.91 -27.10 -13.32
N TRP A 45 -13.01 -26.35 -13.26
CA TRP A 45 -13.24 -25.16 -14.09
C TRP A 45 -12.21 -24.05 -13.82
N LEU A 46 -11.59 -23.99 -12.63
CA LEU A 46 -10.46 -23.08 -12.36
C LEU A 46 -9.26 -23.33 -13.28
N ARG A 47 -9.05 -24.57 -13.76
CA ARG A 47 -8.02 -24.86 -14.77
C ARG A 47 -8.36 -24.24 -16.11
N GLN A 48 -9.66 -24.15 -16.44
CA GLN A 48 -10.11 -23.48 -17.66
C GLN A 48 -9.86 -21.98 -17.57
N VAL A 49 -10.12 -21.35 -16.41
CA VAL A 49 -9.75 -19.95 -16.20
C VAL A 49 -8.25 -19.75 -16.25
N ALA A 50 -7.46 -20.65 -15.68
CA ALA A 50 -6.01 -20.55 -15.75
C ALA A 50 -5.51 -20.47 -17.20
N ARG A 51 -6.10 -21.27 -18.11
CA ARG A 51 -5.83 -21.21 -19.56
C ARG A 51 -6.24 -19.87 -20.16
N TRP A 52 -7.44 -19.38 -19.86
CA TRP A 52 -7.89 -18.06 -20.33
C TRP A 52 -6.96 -16.92 -19.88
N VAL A 53 -6.46 -16.98 -18.64
CA VAL A 53 -5.51 -16.00 -18.09
C VAL A 53 -4.18 -16.02 -18.84
N GLU A 54 -3.67 -17.21 -19.19
CA GLU A 54 -2.47 -17.34 -20.02
C GLU A 54 -2.67 -16.76 -21.42
N GLU A 55 -3.79 -17.07 -22.07
CA GLU A 55 -4.14 -16.55 -23.40
C GLU A 55 -4.28 -15.02 -23.40
N LEU A 56 -4.99 -14.48 -22.42
CA LEU A 56 -5.13 -13.03 -22.23
C LEU A 56 -3.76 -12.36 -22.05
N SER A 57 -2.89 -12.93 -21.22
CA SER A 57 -1.56 -12.37 -21.01
C SER A 57 -0.67 -12.44 -22.26
N HIS A 58 -0.82 -13.48 -23.09
CA HIS A 58 -0.10 -13.61 -24.35
C HIS A 58 -0.57 -12.59 -25.39
N ASP A 59 -1.88 -12.37 -25.47
CA ASP A 59 -2.50 -11.47 -26.45
C ASP A 59 -2.49 -9.98 -26.02
N GLY A 60 -1.80 -9.66 -24.92
CA GLY A 60 -1.52 -8.29 -24.51
C GLY A 60 -2.53 -7.69 -23.52
N TRP A 61 -3.22 -8.53 -22.75
CA TRP A 61 -4.02 -8.10 -21.61
C TRP A 61 -3.18 -8.13 -20.33
N ARG A 62 -3.28 -7.07 -19.52
CA ARG A 62 -2.56 -6.96 -18.25
C ARG A 62 -3.50 -7.26 -17.09
N TYR A 63 -3.12 -8.23 -16.26
CA TYR A 63 -3.76 -8.48 -14.99
C TYR A 63 -3.68 -7.24 -14.08
N ARG A 64 -4.79 -6.86 -13.45
CA ARG A 64 -4.92 -5.66 -12.61
C ARG A 64 -5.19 -6.00 -11.15
N GLY A 65 -5.92 -7.06 -10.87
CA GLY A 65 -6.24 -7.45 -9.50
C GLY A 65 -7.36 -8.48 -9.40
N TYR A 66 -7.65 -8.85 -8.16
CA TYR A 66 -8.66 -9.82 -7.76
C TYR A 66 -9.53 -9.21 -6.67
N THR A 67 -10.86 -9.29 -6.82
CA THR A 67 -11.83 -8.67 -5.91
C THR A 67 -12.49 -9.66 -4.95
N GLY A 68 -11.88 -10.83 -4.73
CA GLY A 68 -12.45 -11.89 -3.89
C GLY A 68 -13.31 -12.91 -4.66
N ASP A 69 -13.82 -12.53 -5.83
CA ASP A 69 -14.65 -13.39 -6.68
C ASP A 69 -14.38 -13.21 -8.18
N THR A 70 -13.75 -12.10 -8.60
CA THR A 70 -13.47 -11.80 -10.00
C THR A 70 -12.02 -11.41 -10.26
N LEU A 71 -11.50 -11.77 -11.43
CA LEU A 71 -10.21 -11.33 -11.94
C LEU A 71 -10.39 -10.18 -12.92
N LEU A 72 -9.60 -9.11 -12.76
CA LEU A 72 -9.64 -7.93 -13.62
C LEU A 72 -8.43 -7.88 -14.57
N PHE A 73 -8.70 -7.65 -15.86
CA PHE A 73 -7.70 -7.48 -16.92
C PHE A 73 -7.96 -6.19 -17.69
N ARG A 74 -6.89 -5.49 -18.09
CA ARG A 74 -6.94 -4.30 -18.95
C ARG A 74 -6.23 -4.58 -20.27
N SER A 75 -6.85 -4.21 -21.38
CA SER A 75 -6.20 -4.29 -22.69
C SER A 75 -5.05 -3.27 -22.79
N VAL A 76 -3.92 -3.70 -23.35
CA VAL A 76 -2.82 -2.78 -23.70
C VAL A 76 -3.09 -2.08 -25.04
N LYS A 77 -3.97 -2.63 -25.87
CA LYS A 77 -4.40 -2.04 -27.15
C LYS A 77 -5.75 -1.35 -26.98
N PRO A 78 -5.99 -0.19 -27.62
CA PRO A 78 -7.33 0.37 -27.66
C PRO A 78 -8.23 -0.60 -28.43
N LEU A 79 -9.24 -1.14 -27.75
CA LEU A 79 -10.28 -1.99 -28.32
C LEU A 79 -11.62 -1.37 -27.93
N ASP A 80 -12.60 -1.42 -28.82
CA ASP A 80 -13.96 -1.12 -28.41
C ASP A 80 -14.61 -2.35 -27.74
N GLU A 81 -15.75 -2.15 -27.08
CA GLU A 81 -16.48 -3.21 -26.41
C GLU A 81 -16.88 -4.35 -27.36
N GLY A 82 -17.20 -4.02 -28.61
CA GLY A 82 -17.58 -4.99 -29.65
C GLY A 82 -16.44 -5.91 -30.05
N ASP A 83 -15.27 -5.35 -30.29
CA ASP A 83 -14.03 -6.04 -30.65
C ASP A 83 -13.51 -6.88 -29.48
N ALA A 84 -13.60 -6.39 -28.26
CA ALA A 84 -13.22 -7.15 -27.06
C ALA A 84 -14.18 -8.33 -26.81
N THR A 85 -15.48 -8.14 -27.05
CA THR A 85 -16.48 -9.23 -26.96
C THR A 85 -16.25 -10.27 -28.06
N ALA A 86 -15.95 -9.84 -29.29
CA ALA A 86 -15.60 -10.74 -30.39
C ALA A 86 -14.30 -11.49 -30.12
N TYR A 87 -13.32 -10.83 -29.52
CA TYR A 87 -12.08 -11.45 -29.04
C TYR A 87 -12.36 -12.55 -28.02
N VAL A 88 -13.17 -12.28 -26.98
CA VAL A 88 -13.52 -13.27 -25.95
C VAL A 88 -14.19 -14.48 -26.60
N ARG A 89 -15.18 -14.27 -27.46
CA ARG A 89 -15.87 -15.37 -28.16
C ARG A 89 -14.92 -16.21 -29.01
N ARG A 90 -13.98 -15.57 -29.73
CA ARG A 90 -13.04 -16.26 -30.63
C ARG A 90 -11.92 -17.00 -29.90
N ARG A 91 -11.39 -16.41 -28.82
CA ARG A 91 -10.22 -16.95 -28.09
C ARG A 91 -10.63 -17.83 -26.91
N LEU A 92 -11.51 -17.33 -26.06
CA LEU A 92 -11.91 -17.99 -24.81
C LEU A 92 -13.10 -18.95 -25.01
N GLY A 93 -13.83 -18.79 -26.11
CA GLY A 93 -15.02 -19.58 -26.47
C GLY A 93 -16.33 -18.85 -26.16
N SER A 94 -17.42 -19.27 -26.80
CA SER A 94 -18.75 -18.66 -26.61
C SER A 94 -19.25 -18.75 -25.16
N ASP A 95 -18.99 -19.88 -24.51
CA ASP A 95 -19.42 -20.16 -23.12
C ASP A 95 -18.66 -19.28 -22.11
N ALA A 96 -17.52 -18.70 -22.49
CA ALA A 96 -16.79 -17.77 -21.63
C ALA A 96 -17.60 -16.51 -21.32
N LEU A 97 -18.49 -16.08 -22.22
CA LEU A 97 -19.32 -14.88 -22.03
C LEU A 97 -20.30 -15.00 -20.86
N GLU A 98 -20.60 -16.20 -20.36
CA GLU A 98 -21.43 -16.38 -19.16
C GLU A 98 -20.73 -15.92 -17.88
N ARG A 99 -19.40 -15.88 -17.89
CA ARG A 99 -18.55 -15.51 -16.74
C ARG A 99 -17.66 -14.31 -17.00
N VAL A 100 -17.53 -13.90 -18.26
CA VAL A 100 -16.66 -12.81 -18.68
C VAL A 100 -17.50 -11.59 -19.03
N SER A 101 -17.27 -10.49 -18.31
CA SER A 101 -17.88 -9.20 -18.61
C SER A 101 -16.84 -8.28 -19.23
N VAL A 102 -17.20 -7.62 -20.33
CA VAL A 102 -16.39 -6.60 -21.00
C VAL A 102 -16.96 -5.24 -20.64
N ARG A 103 -16.11 -4.26 -20.34
CA ARG A 103 -16.54 -2.87 -20.17
C ARG A 103 -15.53 -1.91 -20.75
N GLU A 104 -16.02 -0.83 -21.36
CA GLU A 104 -15.21 0.35 -21.61
C GLU A 104 -15.14 1.21 -20.36
N ALA A 105 -13.93 1.48 -19.91
CA ALA A 105 -13.67 2.40 -18.82
C ALA A 105 -12.90 3.60 -19.37
N ALA A 106 -13.44 4.80 -19.14
CA ALA A 106 -12.67 6.01 -19.32
C ALA A 106 -11.78 6.20 -18.09
N GLU A 107 -10.49 6.46 -18.29
CA GLU A 107 -9.67 7.00 -17.20
C GLU A 107 -10.37 8.31 -16.76
N PRO A 108 -10.73 8.46 -15.46
CA PRO A 108 -11.36 9.69 -15.01
C PRO A 108 -10.46 10.86 -15.41
N ALA A 109 -11.08 11.90 -15.98
CA ALA A 109 -10.39 13.05 -16.57
C ALA A 109 -9.58 13.80 -15.50
N SER A 110 -8.42 13.27 -15.17
CA SER A 110 -7.55 13.84 -14.19
C SER A 110 -6.60 14.77 -14.91
N ARG A 111 -6.77 16.07 -14.68
CA ARG A 111 -5.68 17.04 -14.86
C ARG A 111 -4.55 16.58 -13.94
N ASN A 112 -3.59 15.82 -14.48
CA ASN A 112 -2.37 15.32 -13.83
C ASN A 112 -2.52 14.29 -12.68
N GLY A 113 -3.70 13.79 -12.31
CA GLY A 113 -3.83 12.81 -11.22
C GLY A 113 -3.67 11.36 -11.65
N ARG A 114 -2.43 10.95 -11.88
CA ARG A 114 -1.99 9.76 -11.14
C ARG A 114 -1.93 10.23 -9.68
N PRO A 115 -2.61 9.58 -8.72
CA PRO A 115 -2.09 9.61 -7.36
C PRO A 115 -0.61 9.18 -7.51
N PRO A 116 0.36 9.90 -6.92
CA PRO A 116 1.74 9.46 -6.97
C PRO A 116 1.71 7.98 -6.60
N LYS A 117 2.34 7.13 -7.43
CA LYS A 117 2.35 5.68 -7.21
C LYS A 117 2.62 5.49 -5.74
N LEU A 118 1.63 4.99 -5.01
CA LEU A 118 1.87 4.65 -3.62
C LEU A 118 3.08 3.73 -3.66
N PRO A 119 4.17 4.15 -3.01
CA PRO A 119 5.36 3.36 -3.02
C PRO A 119 4.98 2.01 -2.46
N LYS A 120 5.33 0.97 -3.21
CA LYS A 120 5.01 -0.38 -2.80
C LYS A 120 5.61 -0.56 -1.42
N ALA A 121 4.82 -1.07 -0.48
CA ALA A 121 5.19 -1.60 0.83
C ALA A 121 6.56 -2.32 0.92
N ASP A 122 7.09 -2.78 -0.22
CA ASP A 122 8.29 -3.58 -0.37
C ASP A 122 9.54 -2.79 -0.76
N ASP A 123 9.51 -1.48 -0.97
CA ASP A 123 10.74 -0.74 -1.25
C ASP A 123 11.56 -0.51 0.03
N GLU A 124 12.89 -0.49 -0.13
CA GLU A 124 13.85 -0.56 0.98
C GLU A 124 13.64 0.57 1.99
N LEU A 125 13.37 1.79 1.53
CA LEU A 125 13.07 2.94 2.37
C LEU A 125 11.77 2.74 3.16
N THR A 126 10.71 2.20 2.57
CA THR A 126 9.47 1.93 3.31
C THR A 126 9.61 0.78 4.28
N ARG A 127 10.47 -0.22 4.01
CA ARG A 127 10.80 -1.26 5.01
C ARG A 127 11.61 -0.70 6.17
N GLU A 128 12.59 0.14 5.88
CA GLU A 128 13.38 0.82 6.91
C GLU A 128 12.48 1.72 7.75
N LEU A 129 11.62 2.53 7.14
CA LEU A 129 10.64 3.35 7.86
C LEU A 129 9.62 2.52 8.64
N ARG A 130 9.22 1.32 8.16
CA ARG A 130 8.39 0.38 8.95
C ARG A 130 9.13 -0.15 10.17
N ARG A 131 10.42 -0.46 10.02
CA ARG A 131 11.27 -0.82 11.17
C ARG A 131 11.42 0.35 12.14
N LEU A 132 11.49 1.59 11.64
CA LEU A 132 11.68 2.79 12.46
C LEU A 132 10.37 3.28 13.13
N ILE A 133 9.20 3.12 12.50
CA ILE A 133 7.94 3.76 12.93
C ILE A 133 6.85 2.73 13.30
N GLY A 134 7.05 1.44 12.96
CA GLY A 134 6.06 0.39 13.14
C GLY A 134 5.78 0.03 14.61
N PRO A 135 4.59 -0.52 14.91
CA PRO A 135 4.15 -0.82 16.27
C PRO A 135 4.95 -1.94 16.94
N GLU A 136 4.82 -2.03 18.26
CA GLU A 136 5.51 -2.87 19.27
C GLU A 136 5.93 -4.29 18.83
N GLN A 137 5.24 -4.90 17.86
CA GLN A 137 5.53 -6.22 17.32
C GLN A 137 6.94 -6.36 16.71
N HIS A 138 7.55 -5.25 16.24
CA HIS A 138 8.92 -5.23 15.71
C HIS A 138 9.97 -4.76 16.73
N GLN A 139 9.59 -4.40 17.97
CA GLN A 139 10.55 -4.05 19.02
C GLN A 139 11.52 -5.21 19.29
N SER A 140 11.03 -6.45 19.27
CA SER A 140 11.89 -7.63 19.46
C SER A 140 12.98 -7.80 18.38
N GLU A 141 12.76 -7.28 17.16
CA GLU A 141 13.73 -7.31 16.06
C GLU A 141 14.68 -6.09 16.08
N LEU A 142 14.23 -4.99 16.69
CA LEU A 142 15.02 -3.79 16.94
C LEU A 142 16.00 -3.98 18.08
N TYR A 143 15.76 -4.89 19.03
CA TYR A 143 16.55 -4.96 20.26
C TYR A 143 17.18 -6.34 20.41
N LEU A 144 18.48 -6.42 20.08
CA LEU A 144 19.35 -7.60 20.09
C LEU A 144 19.59 -8.21 21.50
N GLY A 145 18.56 -8.38 22.32
CA GLY A 145 18.64 -9.07 23.61
C GLY A 145 19.06 -8.22 24.81
N HIS A 146 18.82 -6.90 24.79
CA HIS A 146 18.97 -6.07 25.97
C HIS A 146 17.94 -6.43 27.07
N PRO A 147 18.29 -6.31 28.36
CA PRO A 147 17.34 -6.41 29.45
C PRO A 147 16.21 -5.39 29.29
N PRO A 148 14.95 -5.74 29.64
CA PRO A 148 13.81 -4.83 29.52
C PRO A 148 14.01 -3.50 30.25
N GLU A 149 14.74 -3.49 31.36
CA GLU A 149 14.99 -2.30 32.17
C GLU A 149 15.95 -1.32 31.47
N GLU A 150 17.06 -1.80 30.92
CA GLU A 150 18.01 -0.99 30.13
C GLU A 150 17.35 -0.43 28.87
N LEU A 151 16.42 -1.19 28.28
CA LEU A 151 15.64 -0.75 27.13
C LEU A 151 14.66 0.39 27.50
N ALA A 152 14.01 0.29 28.66
CA ALA A 152 13.11 1.33 29.14
C ALA A 152 13.86 2.64 29.41
N GLU A 153 15.06 2.57 30.00
CA GLU A 153 15.93 3.72 30.21
C GLU A 153 16.37 4.35 28.88
N LEU A 154 16.83 3.54 27.92
CA LEU A 154 17.21 4.02 26.59
C LEU A 154 16.04 4.73 25.88
N LEU A 155 14.84 4.13 25.89
CA LEU A 155 13.66 4.74 25.27
C LEU A 155 13.25 6.04 25.95
N LEU A 156 13.41 6.13 27.27
CA LEU A 156 13.15 7.36 28.04
C LEU A 156 14.13 8.46 27.64
N ASP A 157 15.43 8.15 27.60
CA ASP A 157 16.48 9.09 27.22
C ASP A 157 16.30 9.58 25.78
N MET A 158 16.01 8.66 24.86
CA MET A 158 15.75 9.01 23.46
C MET A 158 14.45 9.80 23.30
N SER A 159 13.45 9.57 24.15
CA SER A 159 12.22 10.37 24.19
C SER A 159 12.52 11.81 24.61
N PHE A 160 13.32 12.04 25.67
CA PHE A 160 13.74 13.40 26.06
C PHE A 160 14.55 14.08 24.96
N LEU A 161 15.51 13.37 24.38
CA LEU A 161 16.32 13.90 23.28
C LEU A 161 15.45 14.24 22.05
N SER A 162 14.41 13.44 21.80
CA SER A 162 13.46 13.71 20.71
C SER A 162 12.61 14.96 20.97
N GLN A 163 12.14 15.17 22.19
CA GLN A 163 11.40 16.40 22.55
C GLN A 163 12.28 17.64 22.35
N GLU A 164 13.53 17.56 22.79
CA GLU A 164 14.50 18.62 22.58
C GLU A 164 14.80 18.87 21.09
N ALA A 165 14.85 17.80 20.28
CA ALA A 165 14.99 17.92 18.84
C ALA A 165 13.79 18.61 18.19
N LEU A 166 12.57 18.36 18.67
CA LEU A 166 11.36 19.01 18.19
C LEU A 166 11.29 20.50 18.53
N GLU A 167 12.00 20.94 19.58
CA GLU A 167 12.15 22.36 19.94
C GLU A 167 13.22 23.11 19.10
N ASP A 168 14.07 22.38 18.35
CA ASP A 168 15.03 23.00 17.44
C ASP A 168 14.30 23.72 16.31
N SER A 169 14.66 24.98 16.05
CA SER A 169 13.91 25.84 15.13
C SER A 169 13.89 25.34 13.68
N GLU A 170 14.91 24.60 13.24
CA GLU A 170 14.95 24.01 11.92
C GLU A 170 13.98 22.83 11.82
N ILE A 171 14.00 21.94 12.82
CA ILE A 171 13.10 20.78 12.87
C ILE A 171 11.66 21.22 13.07
N SER A 172 11.39 22.12 14.02
CA SER A 172 10.06 22.69 14.26
C SER A 172 9.50 23.36 13.00
N GLY A 173 10.29 24.16 12.28
CA GLY A 173 9.86 24.77 11.02
C GLY A 173 9.53 23.75 9.92
N LEU A 174 10.26 22.63 9.86
CA LEU A 174 9.94 21.53 8.95
C LEU A 174 8.65 20.81 9.36
N ILE A 175 8.43 20.61 10.65
CA ILE A 175 7.21 19.99 11.18
C ILE A 175 5.99 20.86 10.87
N ASP A 176 6.09 22.18 11.07
CA ASP A 176 5.01 23.13 10.74
C ASP A 176 4.68 23.09 9.25
N GLN A 177 5.70 23.08 8.39
CA GLN A 177 5.50 22.91 6.95
C GLN A 177 4.79 21.58 6.63
N LEU A 178 5.20 20.48 7.27
CA LEU A 178 4.57 19.17 7.07
C LEU A 178 3.13 19.14 7.56
N ARG A 179 2.83 19.85 8.64
CA ARG A 179 1.47 20.01 9.17
C ARG A 179 0.59 20.79 8.21
N GLU A 180 1.04 21.93 7.69
CA GLU A 180 0.32 22.69 6.66
C GLU A 180 0.07 21.84 5.38
N GLU A 181 1.08 21.09 4.95
CA GLU A 181 0.98 20.12 3.85
C GLU A 181 0.00 18.97 4.16
N HIS A 182 -0.15 18.59 5.44
CA HIS A 182 -1.03 17.52 5.89
C HIS A 182 -2.49 17.97 5.98
N GLU A 183 -2.76 19.20 6.43
CA GLU A 183 -4.12 19.77 6.54
C GLU A 183 -4.86 19.80 5.20
N HIS A 184 -4.13 19.97 4.10
CA HIS A 184 -4.70 20.03 2.74
C HIS A 184 -4.45 18.75 1.93
N ASP A 185 -4.06 17.67 2.58
CA ASP A 185 -3.66 16.44 1.90
C ASP A 185 -4.85 15.56 1.51
N ALA A 186 -5.34 15.79 0.30
CA ALA A 186 -6.41 14.99 -0.29
C ALA A 186 -6.06 13.48 -0.38
N GLN A 187 -4.79 13.13 -0.57
CA GLN A 187 -4.38 11.72 -0.67
C GLN A 187 -4.37 11.06 0.71
N HIS A 188 -3.89 11.75 1.74
CA HIS A 188 -4.01 11.27 3.12
C HIS A 188 -5.48 11.04 3.49
N HIS A 189 -6.35 12.02 3.23
CA HIS A 189 -7.77 11.90 3.54
C HIS A 189 -8.45 10.73 2.83
N ASP A 190 -8.13 10.47 1.57
CA ASP A 190 -8.65 9.32 0.81
C ASP A 190 -8.19 7.98 1.43
N LEU A 191 -6.90 7.85 1.75
CA LEU A 191 -6.34 6.63 2.35
C LEU A 191 -6.88 6.39 3.75
N HIS A 192 -6.97 7.44 4.56
CA HIS A 192 -7.52 7.39 5.90
C HIS A 192 -9.01 6.98 5.86
N SER A 193 -9.80 7.58 4.96
CA SER A 193 -11.22 7.23 4.78
C SER A 193 -11.40 5.79 4.30
N ARG A 194 -10.57 5.33 3.36
CA ARG A 194 -10.56 3.95 2.87
C ARG A 194 -10.24 2.96 4.00
N TYR A 195 -9.22 3.25 4.81
CA TYR A 195 -8.86 2.42 5.96
C TYR A 195 -10.01 2.32 6.96
N LEU A 196 -10.58 3.45 7.40
CA LEU A 196 -11.72 3.46 8.33
C LEU A 196 -12.94 2.70 7.79
N THR A 197 -13.29 2.93 6.52
CA THR A 197 -14.44 2.25 5.88
C THR A 197 -14.25 0.73 5.85
N LEU A 198 -13.03 0.26 5.57
CA LEU A 198 -12.72 -1.17 5.54
C LEU A 198 -12.68 -1.77 6.95
N MET A 199 -12.11 -1.05 7.92
CA MET A 199 -12.10 -1.47 9.32
C MET A 199 -13.51 -1.59 9.90
N GLU A 200 -14.40 -0.62 9.61
CA GLU A 200 -15.80 -0.67 10.04
C GLU A 200 -16.59 -1.81 9.41
N ARG A 201 -16.29 -2.12 8.14
CA ARG A 201 -17.07 -3.11 7.36
C ARG A 201 -16.59 -4.55 7.57
N ALA A 202 -15.29 -4.78 7.66
CA ALA A 202 -14.69 -6.11 7.67
C ALA A 202 -14.04 -6.48 9.02
N GLY A 203 -13.78 -5.48 9.87
CA GLY A 203 -13.16 -5.69 11.18
C GLY A 203 -11.64 -5.88 11.14
N PRO A 204 -10.99 -5.96 12.32
CA PRO A 204 -9.56 -6.21 12.43
C PRO A 204 -9.19 -7.61 11.93
N GLY A 205 -8.11 -7.71 11.15
CA GLY A 205 -7.60 -8.97 10.57
C GLY A 205 -8.11 -9.31 9.17
N ASP A 206 -8.96 -8.47 8.58
CA ASP A 206 -9.31 -8.58 7.17
C ASP A 206 -8.12 -8.16 6.28
N PRO A 207 -7.70 -8.97 5.29
CA PRO A 207 -6.54 -8.66 4.46
C PRO A 207 -6.62 -7.33 3.70
N ALA A 208 -7.82 -6.86 3.33
CA ALA A 208 -8.00 -5.59 2.64
C ALA A 208 -7.90 -4.40 3.61
N ALA A 209 -8.39 -4.56 4.84
CA ALA A 209 -8.21 -3.57 5.90
C ALA A 209 -6.73 -3.45 6.31
N GLU A 210 -6.02 -4.58 6.43
CA GLU A 210 -4.57 -4.61 6.65
C GLU A 210 -3.80 -3.93 5.50
N GLU A 211 -4.15 -4.21 4.25
CA GLU A 211 -3.50 -3.54 3.10
C GLU A 211 -3.75 -2.03 3.12
N ALA A 212 -4.96 -1.59 3.44
CA ALA A 212 -5.30 -0.17 3.56
C ALA A 212 -4.54 0.51 4.72
N TYR A 213 -4.39 -0.15 5.86
CA TYR A 213 -3.55 0.32 6.96
C TYR A 213 -2.11 0.51 6.48
N TRP A 214 -1.54 -0.49 5.80
CA TRP A 214 -0.17 -0.43 5.31
C TRP A 214 0.04 0.62 4.23
N ASP A 215 -0.94 0.86 3.36
CA ASP A 215 -0.91 1.95 2.37
C ASP A 215 -0.84 3.32 3.07
N LEU A 216 -1.72 3.55 4.07
CA LEU A 216 -1.76 4.77 4.87
C LEU A 216 -0.45 4.98 5.65
N PHE A 217 0.00 3.95 6.37
CA PHE A 217 1.24 3.97 7.13
C PHE A 217 2.45 4.29 6.23
N SER A 218 2.56 3.64 5.07
CA SER A 218 3.69 3.83 4.16
C SER A 218 3.70 5.24 3.57
N TYR A 219 2.53 5.81 3.35
CA TYR A 219 2.37 7.18 2.89
C TYR A 219 2.82 8.19 3.95
N MET A 220 2.33 8.06 5.19
CA MET A 220 2.69 8.94 6.30
C MET A 220 4.17 8.83 6.67
N SER A 221 4.69 7.62 6.75
CA SER A 221 6.12 7.35 7.00
C SER A 221 7.03 8.09 6.04
N ARG A 222 6.64 8.20 4.76
CA ARG A 222 7.44 8.91 3.76
C ARG A 222 7.35 10.41 3.86
N LYS A 223 6.19 10.95 4.25
CA LYS A 223 6.10 12.37 4.60
C LYS A 223 7.04 12.68 5.76
N LEU A 224 7.00 11.88 6.81
CA LEU A 224 7.87 12.01 7.98
C LEU A 224 9.36 11.80 7.65
N SER A 225 9.69 10.97 6.65
CA SER A 225 11.09 10.72 6.27
C SER A 225 11.87 11.98 5.86
N LYS A 226 11.17 13.05 5.47
CA LYS A 226 11.76 14.37 5.21
C LYS A 226 12.45 14.97 6.44
N LEU A 227 12.07 14.57 7.66
CA LEU A 227 12.67 15.01 8.92
C LEU A 227 14.00 14.31 9.23
N VAL A 228 14.23 13.11 8.67
CA VAL A 228 15.39 12.26 9.02
C VAL A 228 16.74 12.97 8.82
N PRO A 229 17.01 13.70 7.72
CA PRO A 229 18.26 14.45 7.57
C PRO A 229 18.47 15.52 8.65
N ALA A 230 17.42 16.28 8.98
CA ALA A 230 17.48 17.33 9.99
C ALA A 230 17.68 16.76 11.40
N LEU A 231 16.99 15.65 11.71
CA LEU A 231 17.15 14.90 12.95
C LEU A 231 18.58 14.34 13.12
N ARG A 232 19.17 13.80 12.05
CA ARG A 232 20.58 13.35 12.07
C ARG A 232 21.54 14.53 12.27
N GLN A 233 21.30 15.65 11.60
CA GLN A 233 22.12 16.85 11.77
C GLN A 233 21.98 17.45 13.18
N PHE A 234 20.81 17.35 13.81
CA PHE A 234 20.62 17.71 15.21
C PHE A 234 21.51 16.86 16.13
N LEU A 235 21.52 15.53 15.94
CA LEU A 235 22.41 14.63 16.70
C LEU A 235 23.89 15.02 16.51
N ASP A 236 24.32 15.26 15.27
CA ASP A 236 25.69 15.69 14.96
C ASP A 236 26.05 17.00 15.68
N ARG A 237 25.15 18.00 15.67
CA ARG A 237 25.35 19.29 16.37
C ARG A 237 25.43 19.12 17.89
N ARG A 238 24.70 18.15 18.44
CA ARG A 238 24.72 17.81 19.87
C ARG A 238 25.90 16.93 20.29
N GLY A 239 26.71 16.48 19.34
CA GLY A 239 27.88 15.63 19.60
C GLY A 239 27.56 14.15 19.70
N PHE A 240 26.34 13.72 19.33
CA PHE A 240 25.92 12.32 19.28
C PHE A 240 26.34 11.67 17.95
N SER A 241 27.63 11.72 17.63
CA SER A 241 28.18 11.23 16.35
C SER A 241 28.53 9.74 16.37
N ASP A 242 28.52 9.11 17.55
CA ASP A 242 28.97 7.73 17.81
C ASP A 242 27.87 6.83 18.37
N LEU A 243 26.60 7.22 18.22
CA LEU A 243 25.45 6.38 18.58
C LEU A 243 25.52 5.04 17.85
N CYS A 244 25.24 3.97 18.57
CA CYS A 244 25.04 2.68 17.93
C CYS A 244 23.71 2.67 17.14
N ASP A 245 23.57 1.72 16.21
CA ASP A 245 22.40 1.62 15.34
C ASP A 245 21.07 1.60 16.10
N HIS A 246 21.05 1.01 17.31
CA HIS A 246 19.85 0.91 18.14
C HIS A 246 19.47 2.23 18.82
N GLU A 247 20.45 2.99 19.30
CA GLU A 247 20.22 4.32 19.90
C GLU A 247 19.75 5.31 18.83
N ALA A 248 20.44 5.32 17.67
CA ALA A 248 20.04 6.15 16.54
C ALA A 248 18.64 5.78 16.03
N THR A 249 18.31 4.49 16.01
CA THR A 249 16.97 4.03 15.68
C THR A 249 15.94 4.47 16.72
N ALA A 250 16.19 4.23 18.01
CA ALA A 250 15.28 4.60 19.09
C ALA A 250 14.98 6.11 19.11
N PHE A 251 16.00 6.94 18.89
CA PHE A 251 15.83 8.38 18.71
C PHE A 251 14.94 8.72 17.52
N LEU A 252 15.24 8.18 16.33
CA LEU A 252 14.44 8.45 15.13
C LEU A 252 12.99 7.96 15.30
N THR A 253 12.79 6.79 15.91
CA THR A 253 11.45 6.28 16.25
C THR A 253 10.70 7.28 17.12
N ALA A 254 11.30 7.71 18.24
CA ALA A 254 10.69 8.64 19.18
C ALA A 254 10.36 9.99 18.52
N ALA A 255 11.33 10.57 17.80
CA ALA A 255 11.17 11.87 17.15
C ALA A 255 10.12 11.85 16.04
N LEU A 256 10.10 10.81 15.18
CA LEU A 256 9.13 10.70 14.11
C LEU A 256 7.72 10.42 14.66
N ALA A 257 7.60 9.62 15.73
CA ALA A 257 6.33 9.38 16.40
C ALA A 257 5.77 10.65 17.06
N ALA A 258 6.61 11.41 17.77
CA ALA A 258 6.21 12.69 18.37
C ALA A 258 5.83 13.73 17.29
N SER A 259 6.58 13.78 16.18
CA SER A 259 6.28 14.66 15.05
C SER A 259 4.94 14.28 14.39
N LEU A 260 4.67 12.97 14.24
CA LEU A 260 3.40 12.50 13.71
C LEU A 260 2.23 12.91 14.61
N ALA A 261 2.38 12.72 15.93
CA ALA A 261 1.36 13.12 16.89
C ALA A 261 1.06 14.62 16.77
N TYR A 262 2.10 15.48 16.67
CA TYR A 262 1.93 16.92 16.48
C TYR A 262 1.24 17.29 15.16
N ILE A 263 1.53 16.55 14.07
CA ILE A 263 0.92 16.78 12.75
C ILE A 263 -0.56 16.34 12.75
N GLU A 264 -0.88 15.24 13.43
CA GLU A 264 -2.23 14.67 13.49
C GLU A 264 -3.12 15.33 14.56
N GLU A 265 -2.53 16.01 15.55
CA GLU A 265 -3.23 16.76 16.57
C GLU A 265 -4.01 17.92 15.92
N ARG A 266 -5.26 17.63 15.56
CA ARG A 266 -6.26 18.66 15.28
C ARG A 266 -6.35 19.50 16.55
N GLY A 267 -6.08 20.80 16.44
CA GLY A 267 -6.37 21.73 17.51
C GLY A 267 -7.81 21.49 17.97
N GLU A 268 -7.96 20.89 19.15
CA GLU A 268 -9.23 20.86 19.86
C GLU A 268 -9.49 22.30 20.32
N GLU A 269 -10.08 23.10 19.43
CA GLU A 269 -10.84 24.30 19.78
C GLU A 269 -12.34 24.05 19.55
#